data_AF-A0A6A6FIL3-F1
#
_entry.id   AF-A0A6A6FIL3-F1
#
_cell.length_a   1.000
_cell.length_b   1.000
_cell.length_c   1.000
_cell.angle_alpha   90.00
_cell.angle_beta   90.00
_cell.angle_gamma   90.00
#
_symmetry.space_group_name_H-M   'P 1'
#
loop_
_entity.id
_entity.type
_entity.pdbx_description
1 polymer ?
#
loop_
_entity_poly.entity_id
_entity_poly.type
_entity_poly.pdbx_seq_one_letter_code
_entity_poly.pdbx_strand_id
1 'polypeptide(L)'
;IIFINDNLFEVLAVTGASMQPTLSPRYRIDRTRDFVLWDKFAPTKDLKRGDIVLFHAPHAPDKLSVKRVVALGEDTKWDVMFYRNLGRVEVPAGHVWVEGDNWRKSNDSNAYGPISKNLILGKARFLVWPLQEFG
;
A
#
# COMPACT_ATOMS: atom_id res chain seq x y z
N ILE A 1 -7.83 19.87 -11.71
CA ILE A 1 -6.45 20.07 -11.22
C ILE A 1 -5.57 19.12 -12.02
N ILE A 2 -4.60 19.65 -12.76
CA ILE A 2 -3.63 18.84 -13.50
C ILE A 2 -2.44 18.65 -12.56
N PHE A 3 -2.10 17.40 -12.25
CA PHE A 3 -0.85 17.05 -11.57
C PHE A 3 0.13 16.59 -12.64
N ILE A 4 1.24 17.31 -12.80
CA ILE A 4 2.37 16.87 -13.62
C ILE A 4 3.30 16.11 -12.67
N ASN A 5 3.39 14.79 -12.83
CA ASN A 5 4.40 13.99 -12.13
C ASN A 5 5.66 13.99 -13.01
N ASP A 6 6.75 14.56 -12.50
CA ASP A 6 8.02 14.67 -13.24
C ASP A 6 8.67 13.30 -13.53
N ASN A 7 8.21 12.23 -12.88
CA ASN A 7 8.72 10.87 -13.06
C ASN A 7 7.59 9.84 -13.19
N LEU A 8 7.61 9.05 -14.27
CA LEU A 8 6.67 7.95 -14.52
C LEU A 8 6.98 6.70 -13.69
N PHE A 9 8.24 6.53 -13.31
CA PHE A 9 8.72 5.45 -12.47
C PHE A 9 9.67 5.99 -11.41
N GLU A 10 9.73 5.33 -10.25
CA GLU A 10 10.67 5.68 -9.19
C GLU A 10 11.13 4.43 -8.45
N VAL A 11 12.41 4.37 -8.08
CA VAL A 11 12.92 3.31 -7.20
C VAL A 11 12.99 3.84 -5.78
N LEU A 12 12.21 3.26 -4.85
CA LEU A 12 12.23 3.64 -3.44
C LEU A 12 12.45 2.43 -2.54
N ALA A 13 13.21 2.64 -1.47
CA ALA A 13 13.38 1.67 -0.42
C ALA A 13 12.12 1.55 0.44
N VAL A 14 11.65 0.32 0.66
CA VAL A 14 10.61 0.02 1.63
C VAL A 14 11.25 -0.10 3.00
N THR A 15 10.64 0.54 3.99
CA THR A 15 11.12 0.52 5.37
C THR A 15 10.00 0.13 6.32
N GLY A 16 10.38 -0.44 7.46
CA GLY A 16 9.42 -0.90 8.45
C GLY A 16 9.02 -2.37 8.28
N ALA A 17 8.11 -2.82 9.16
CA ALA A 17 7.76 -4.23 9.29
C ALA A 17 6.36 -4.56 8.77
N SER A 18 5.55 -3.56 8.37
CA SER A 18 4.12 -3.76 8.08
C SER A 18 3.86 -4.63 6.84
N MET A 19 4.81 -4.66 5.89
CA MET A 19 4.71 -5.46 4.67
C MET A 19 5.48 -6.78 4.77
N GLN A 20 6.02 -7.13 5.95
CA GLN A 20 6.67 -8.42 6.13
C GLN A 20 5.61 -9.55 6.09
N PRO A 21 5.94 -10.74 5.56
CA PRO A 21 7.24 -11.13 5.02
C PRO A 21 7.48 -10.68 3.57
N THR A 22 6.48 -10.15 2.87
CA THR A 22 6.56 -9.88 1.42
C THR A 22 7.57 -8.79 1.05
N LEU A 23 7.70 -7.74 1.86
CA LEU A 23 8.70 -6.69 1.63
C LEU A 23 9.53 -6.46 2.89
N SER A 24 10.83 -6.33 2.67
CA SER A 24 11.90 -6.11 3.64
C SER A 24 11.85 -7.11 4.81
N PRO A 25 11.86 -8.43 4.53
CA PRO A 25 11.68 -9.49 5.54
C PRO A 25 12.71 -9.40 6.67
N ARG A 26 13.95 -8.99 6.35
CA ARG A 26 15.06 -8.90 7.30
C ARG A 26 15.26 -7.53 7.93
N TYR A 27 14.41 -6.53 7.63
CA TYR A 27 14.56 -5.17 8.14
C TYR A 27 14.68 -5.08 9.67
N ARG A 28 14.00 -5.96 10.41
CA ARG A 28 14.09 -6.00 11.88
C ARG A 28 15.36 -6.67 12.41
N ILE A 29 16.01 -7.52 11.62
CA ILE A 29 17.18 -8.31 11.99
C ILE A 29 18.44 -7.49 11.73
N ASP A 30 18.60 -7.00 10.51
CA ASP A 30 19.86 -6.39 10.04
C ASP A 30 19.66 -5.07 9.27
N ARG A 31 18.43 -4.51 9.29
CA ARG A 31 18.07 -3.27 8.56
C ARG A 31 18.18 -3.38 7.03
N THR A 32 18.27 -4.58 6.47
CA THR A 32 18.16 -4.78 5.01
C THR A 32 16.80 -4.26 4.53
N ARG A 33 16.83 -3.53 3.41
CA ARG A 33 15.67 -2.89 2.79
C ARG A 33 15.52 -3.39 1.38
N ASP A 34 14.26 -3.54 1.00
CA ASP A 34 13.88 -3.88 -0.37
C ASP A 34 13.73 -2.59 -1.16
N PHE A 35 14.34 -2.53 -2.34
CA PHE A 35 14.14 -1.44 -3.28
C PHE A 35 13.11 -1.89 -4.31
N VAL A 36 12.02 -1.15 -4.42
CA VAL A 36 10.91 -1.48 -5.29
C VAL A 36 10.83 -0.44 -6.40
N LEU A 37 10.63 -0.89 -7.64
CA LEU A 37 10.26 -0.03 -8.75
C LEU A 37 8.77 0.27 -8.65
N TRP A 38 8.43 1.54 -8.48
CA TRP A 38 7.07 2.06 -8.40
C TRP A 38 6.65 2.62 -9.75
N ASP A 39 5.60 2.07 -10.34
CA ASP A 39 4.91 2.61 -11.50
C ASP A 39 3.96 3.71 -11.05
N LYS A 40 4.30 4.96 -11.38
CA LYS A 40 3.52 6.15 -11.06
C LYS A 40 2.68 6.63 -12.25
N PHE A 41 2.75 5.95 -13.39
CA PHE A 41 1.93 6.28 -14.54
C PHE A 41 0.53 5.73 -14.35
N ALA A 42 -0.46 6.62 -14.24
CA ALA A 42 -1.87 6.27 -14.01
C ALA A 42 -2.04 5.19 -12.92
N PRO A 43 -1.62 5.45 -11.67
CA PRO A 43 -1.36 4.41 -10.67
C PRO A 43 -2.64 3.67 -10.20
N THR A 44 -3.81 4.24 -10.47
CA THR A 44 -5.12 3.67 -10.16
C THR A 44 -5.73 2.91 -11.33
N LYS A 45 -5.11 2.93 -12.51
CA LYS A 45 -5.56 2.20 -13.69
C LYS A 45 -5.38 0.70 -13.46
N ASP A 46 -6.43 -0.07 -13.75
CA ASP A 46 -6.47 -1.52 -13.59
C ASP A 46 -6.04 -1.99 -12.19
N LEU A 47 -6.33 -1.18 -11.18
CA LEU A 47 -6.03 -1.49 -9.79
C LEU A 47 -6.86 -2.69 -9.33
N LYS A 48 -6.19 -3.72 -8.82
CA LYS A 48 -6.82 -4.98 -8.42
C LYS A 48 -6.45 -5.38 -7.00
N ARG A 49 -7.24 -6.29 -6.43
CA ARG A 49 -6.89 -6.96 -5.16
C ARG A 49 -5.52 -7.65 -5.30
N GLY A 50 -4.71 -7.54 -4.26
CA GLY A 50 -3.34 -8.06 -4.23
C GLY A 50 -2.28 -7.05 -4.67
N ASP A 51 -2.63 -5.97 -5.37
CA ASP A 51 -1.66 -4.94 -5.76
C ASP A 51 -1.06 -4.27 -4.52
N ILE A 52 0.24 -3.98 -4.55
CA ILE A 52 0.93 -3.21 -3.51
C ILE A 52 1.03 -1.76 -3.98
N VAL A 53 0.59 -0.83 -3.14
CA VAL A 53 0.49 0.60 -3.49
C VAL A 53 1.30 1.47 -2.54
N LEU A 54 1.90 2.51 -3.11
CA LEU A 54 2.54 3.63 -2.42
C LEU A 54 1.55 4.80 -2.40
N PHE A 55 1.30 5.37 -1.22
CA PHE A 55 0.32 6.44 -1.06
C PHE A 55 0.66 7.38 0.11
N HIS A 56 0.09 8.59 0.10
CA HIS A 56 0.14 9.49 1.25
C HIS A 56 -0.73 8.99 2.39
N ALA A 57 -0.18 8.88 3.60
CA ALA A 57 -0.92 8.38 4.75
C ALA A 57 -2.04 9.36 5.14
N PRO A 58 -3.30 8.88 5.31
CA PRO A 58 -4.46 9.76 5.54
C PRO A 58 -4.39 10.58 6.84
N HIS A 59 -3.60 10.12 7.82
CA HIS A 59 -3.41 10.81 9.11
C HIS A 59 -2.11 11.59 9.23
N ALA A 60 -1.23 11.48 8.25
CA ALA A 60 0.04 12.18 8.21
C ALA A 60 0.40 12.42 6.75
N PRO A 61 -0.18 13.47 6.12
CA PRO A 61 -0.06 13.69 4.67
C PRO A 61 1.39 13.78 4.19
N ASP A 62 2.31 14.26 5.02
CA ASP A 62 3.74 14.35 4.70
C ASP A 62 4.46 12.98 4.73
N LYS A 63 3.77 11.91 5.12
CA LYS A 63 4.34 10.56 5.23
C LYS A 63 3.79 9.65 4.15
N LEU A 64 4.69 8.89 3.55
CA LEU A 64 4.36 7.83 2.60
C LEU A 64 4.12 6.50 3.35
N SER A 65 3.18 5.72 2.83
CA SER A 65 2.88 4.37 3.31
C SER A 65 2.81 3.39 2.14
N VAL A 66 3.20 2.16 2.43
CA VAL A 66 3.10 1.01 1.51
C VAL A 66 2.19 -0.03 2.14
N LYS A 67 1.16 -0.44 1.41
CA LYS A 67 0.17 -1.45 1.82
C LYS A 67 -0.33 -2.24 0.62
N ARG A 68 -0.95 -3.39 0.87
CA ARG A 68 -1.61 -4.22 -0.13
C ARG A 68 -3.08 -3.86 -0.24
N VAL A 69 -3.60 -3.78 -1.46
CA VAL A 69 -5.03 -3.63 -1.74
C VAL A 69 -5.73 -4.95 -1.44
N VAL A 70 -6.68 -4.93 -0.51
CA VAL A 70 -7.45 -6.12 -0.09
C VAL A 70 -8.87 -6.08 -0.65
N ALA A 71 -9.45 -4.89 -0.81
CA ALA A 71 -10.76 -4.68 -1.43
C ALA A 71 -10.79 -3.35 -2.20
N LEU A 72 -11.59 -3.30 -3.26
CA LEU A 72 -11.80 -2.14 -4.14
C LEU A 72 -13.13 -1.47 -3.84
N GLY A 73 -13.38 -0.30 -4.42
CA GLY A 73 -14.69 0.34 -4.35
C GLY A 73 -15.81 -0.61 -4.77
N GLU A 74 -16.93 -0.51 -4.05
CA GLU A 74 -18.13 -1.36 -4.19
C GLU A 74 -17.95 -2.81 -3.67
N ASP A 75 -16.75 -3.20 -3.24
CA ASP A 75 -16.56 -4.45 -2.51
C ASP A 75 -17.07 -4.33 -1.06
N THR A 76 -17.53 -5.46 -0.51
CA THR A 76 -17.69 -5.63 0.94
C THR A 76 -16.44 -6.28 1.52
N LYS A 77 -15.78 -5.59 2.46
CA LYS A 77 -14.71 -6.16 3.30
C LYS A 77 -15.34 -6.72 4.56
N TRP A 78 -15.17 -8.02 4.76
CA TRP A 78 -15.48 -8.72 6.01
C TRP A 78 -14.27 -8.75 6.94
N ASP A 79 -14.42 -9.20 8.18
CA ASP A 79 -13.34 -9.33 9.17
C ASP A 79 -12.62 -8.02 9.48
N VAL A 80 -13.38 -6.92 9.53
CA VAL A 80 -12.85 -5.62 9.95
C VAL A 80 -12.68 -5.64 11.46
N MET A 81 -11.43 -5.73 11.92
CA MET A 81 -11.14 -5.98 13.34
C MET A 81 -11.34 -4.75 14.22
N PHE A 82 -11.00 -3.55 13.76
CA PHE A 82 -10.93 -2.36 14.62
C PHE A 82 -11.74 -1.18 14.10
N TYR A 83 -11.88 -1.02 12.78
CA TYR A 83 -12.55 0.16 12.23
C TYR A 83 -14.05 0.11 12.53
N ARG A 84 -14.48 1.06 13.36
CA ARG A 84 -15.88 1.26 13.80
C ARG A 84 -16.54 0.03 14.47
N ASN A 85 -15.78 -1.02 14.81
CA ASN A 85 -16.28 -2.29 15.36
C ASN A 85 -17.44 -2.90 14.54
N LEU A 86 -17.45 -2.72 13.22
CA LEU A 86 -18.60 -3.10 12.39
C LEU A 86 -18.58 -4.57 11.94
N GLY A 87 -17.44 -5.26 12.03
CA GLY A 87 -17.24 -6.60 11.48
C GLY A 87 -17.24 -6.68 9.95
N ARG A 88 -17.88 -5.72 9.28
CA ARG A 88 -17.88 -5.54 7.84
C ARG A 88 -17.92 -4.06 7.44
N VAL A 89 -17.39 -3.74 6.27
CA VAL A 89 -17.43 -2.40 5.68
C VAL A 89 -17.65 -2.52 4.17
N GLU A 90 -18.60 -1.76 3.64
CA GLU A 90 -18.69 -1.50 2.21
C GLU A 90 -17.66 -0.43 1.84
N VAL A 91 -16.77 -0.75 0.90
CA VAL A 91 -15.75 0.19 0.43
C VAL A 91 -16.42 1.17 -0.53
N PRO A 92 -16.40 2.49 -0.26
CA PRO A 92 -17.04 3.45 -1.15
C PRO A 92 -16.45 3.45 -2.56
N ALA A 93 -17.25 3.83 -3.55
CA ALA A 93 -16.75 4.11 -4.89
C ALA A 93 -15.57 5.11 -4.83
N GLY A 94 -14.56 4.90 -5.67
CA GLY A 94 -13.35 5.72 -5.67
C GLY A 94 -12.42 5.51 -4.47
N HIS A 95 -12.70 4.55 -3.58
CA HIS A 95 -11.83 4.19 -2.46
C HIS A 95 -11.28 2.77 -2.62
N VAL A 96 -10.31 2.43 -1.76
CA VAL A 96 -9.78 1.07 -1.58
C VAL A 96 -9.57 0.77 -0.10
N TRP A 97 -9.70 -0.50 0.26
CA TRP A 97 -9.28 -1.02 1.55
C TRP A 97 -7.87 -1.60 1.41
N VAL A 98 -6.93 -1.08 2.19
CA VAL A 98 -5.53 -1.49 2.18
C VAL A 98 -5.08 -2.02 3.55
N GLU A 99 -4.30 -3.09 3.56
CA GLU A 99 -3.75 -3.73 4.75
C GLU A 99 -2.26 -4.03 4.59
N GLY A 100 -1.54 -4.15 5.71
CA GLY A 100 -0.17 -4.64 5.71
C GLY A 100 -0.14 -6.15 5.84
N ASP A 101 0.78 -6.81 5.15
CA ASP A 101 0.97 -8.27 5.23
C ASP A 101 1.32 -8.73 6.66
N ASN A 102 1.90 -7.84 7.47
CA ASN A 102 2.12 -8.03 8.91
C ASN A 102 1.07 -7.27 9.73
N TRP A 103 -0.11 -7.87 9.89
CA TRP A 103 -1.26 -7.27 10.60
C TRP A 103 -0.91 -6.78 12.02
N ARG A 104 0.02 -7.45 12.74
CA ARG A 104 0.42 -7.09 14.12
C ARG A 104 1.26 -5.80 14.20
N LYS A 105 1.80 -5.34 13.06
CA LYS A 105 2.72 -4.19 12.96
C LYS A 105 2.29 -3.21 11.87
N SER A 106 1.03 -3.26 11.49
CA SER A 106 0.47 -2.42 10.44
C SER A 106 -0.45 -1.36 11.04
N ASN A 107 -0.23 -0.10 10.63
CA ASN A 107 -1.23 0.95 10.73
C ASN A 107 -1.85 1.08 9.34
N ASP A 108 -3.06 0.56 9.18
CA ASP A 108 -3.74 0.41 7.90
C ASP A 108 -5.25 0.65 8.00
N SER A 109 -6.03 0.22 7.00
CA SER A 109 -7.47 0.49 6.93
C SER A 109 -8.25 -0.08 8.11
N ASN A 110 -7.72 -1.06 8.83
CA ASN A 110 -8.34 -1.50 10.08
C ASN A 110 -8.31 -0.39 11.15
N ALA A 111 -7.32 0.49 11.16
CA ALA A 111 -7.26 1.62 12.08
C ALA A 111 -8.08 2.82 11.58
N TYR A 112 -8.03 3.09 10.27
CA TYR A 112 -8.49 4.36 9.72
C TYR A 112 -9.58 4.29 8.65
N GLY A 113 -9.97 3.10 8.24
CA GLY A 113 -10.97 2.86 7.20
C GLY A 113 -10.40 2.90 5.78
N PRO A 114 -11.27 2.90 4.76
CA PRO A 114 -10.85 2.90 3.37
C PRO A 114 -10.18 4.24 2.99
N ILE A 115 -9.24 4.21 2.05
CA ILE A 115 -8.55 5.41 1.55
C ILE A 115 -9.02 5.78 0.15
N SER A 116 -9.00 7.07 -0.17
CA SER A 116 -9.27 7.54 -1.53
C SER A 116 -8.20 7.04 -2.49
N LYS A 117 -8.61 6.57 -3.68
CA LYS A 117 -7.68 6.22 -4.78
C LYS A 117 -6.77 7.38 -5.16
N ASN A 118 -7.18 8.63 -4.92
CA ASN A 118 -6.38 9.82 -5.23
C ASN A 118 -5.17 10.00 -4.30
N LEU A 119 -5.09 9.28 -3.18
CA LEU A 119 -3.90 9.27 -2.33
C LEU A 119 -2.79 8.37 -2.91
N ILE A 120 -3.12 7.48 -3.85
CA ILE A 120 -2.20 6.52 -4.44
C ILE A 120 -1.27 7.23 -5.43
N LEU A 121 0.02 7.16 -5.15
CA LEU A 121 1.10 7.74 -5.94
C LEU A 121 1.68 6.74 -6.95
N GLY A 122 1.70 5.46 -6.60
CA GLY A 122 2.31 4.43 -7.43
C GLY A 122 1.92 3.01 -7.06
N LYS A 123 2.09 2.09 -8.01
CA LYS A 123 1.92 0.65 -7.84
C LYS A 123 3.28 -0.06 -7.92
N ALA A 124 3.53 -1.01 -7.05
CA ALA A 124 4.75 -1.82 -7.10
C ALA A 124 4.78 -2.64 -8.39
N ARG A 125 5.90 -2.57 -9.13
CA ARG A 125 6.12 -3.31 -10.39
C ARG A 125 7.08 -4.48 -10.21
N PHE A 126 8.23 -4.22 -9.61
CA PHE A 126 9.31 -5.20 -9.42
C PHE A 126 10.07 -4.92 -8.13
N LEU A 127 10.51 -5.97 -7.48
CA LEU A 127 11.61 -5.90 -6.51
C LEU A 127 12.92 -5.75 -7.29
N VAL A 128 13.65 -4.67 -7.06
CA VAL A 128 14.90 -4.34 -7.77
C VAL A 128 16.13 -4.79 -6.97
N TRP A 129 16.04 -4.73 -5.65
CA TRP A 129 17.11 -5.17 -4.74
C TRP A 129 16.50 -5.73 -3.45
N PRO A 130 17.02 -6.84 -2.88
CA PRO A 130 18.21 -7.61 -3.31
C PRO A 130 18.04 -8.33 -4.66
N LEU A 131 19.08 -8.35 -5.50
CA LEU A 131 19.01 -8.91 -6.87
C LEU A 131 18.60 -10.39 -6.91
N GLN A 132 18.86 -11.14 -5.84
CA GLN A 132 18.49 -12.55 -5.71
C GLN A 132 16.96 -12.75 -5.69
N GLU A 133 16.22 -11.71 -5.33
CA GLU A 133 14.76 -11.71 -5.22
C GLU A 133 14.11 -10.88 -6.35
N PHE A 134 14.89 -10.50 -7.38
CA PHE A 134 14.40 -9.70 -8.50
C PHE A 134 13.21 -10.36 -9.21
N GLY A 135 12.09 -9.63 -9.31
CA GLY A 135 10.84 -10.11 -9.91
C GLY A 135 9.62 -9.30 -9.52
#